data_AF-A0A0X3Y200-F1
#
_entry.id   AF-A0A0X3Y200-F1
#
_cell.length_a   1.000
_cell.length_b   1.000
_cell.length_c   1.000
_cell.angle_alpha   90.00
_cell.angle_beta   90.00
_cell.angle_gamma   90.00
#
_symmetry.space_group_name_H-M   'P 1'
#
loop_
_entity.id
_entity.type
_entity.pdbx_description
1 polymer ?
#
loop_
_entity_poly.entity_id
_entity_poly.type
_entity_poly.pdbx_seq_one_letter_code
_entity_poly.pdbx_strand_id
1 'polypeptide(L)'
;MENLITLQSEDFNSFIKIGNIVIETIDVPGNSGIRIGNIKTNFKKIYCVFLTGYITKGQSQENLMRQVIHSGTNEMIFNKKIEFYAAGNQTITLTIVGEI
;
A
#
# COMPACT_ATOMS: atom_id res chain seq x y z
N MET A 1 -21.28 13.72 20.52
CA MET A 1 -20.39 14.13 19.43
C MET A 1 -20.04 12.86 18.67
N GLU A 2 -20.47 12.71 17.42
CA GLU A 2 -20.14 11.53 16.61
C GLU A 2 -18.68 11.60 16.17
N ASN A 3 -17.94 10.51 16.33
CA ASN A 3 -16.59 10.41 15.78
C ASN A 3 -16.70 10.16 14.27
N LEU A 4 -16.41 11.21 13.49
CA LEU A 4 -16.39 11.16 12.03
C LEU A 4 -15.14 10.45 11.46
N ILE A 5 -14.16 10.16 12.33
CA ILE A 5 -12.88 9.54 11.98
C ILE A 5 -12.68 8.27 12.79
N THR A 6 -12.30 7.20 12.11
CA THR A 6 -11.86 5.94 12.74
C THR A 6 -10.41 5.66 12.36
N LEU A 7 -9.60 5.33 13.36
CA LEU A 7 -8.21 4.91 13.22
C LEU A 7 -8.09 3.48 13.72
N GLN A 8 -7.54 2.59 12.92
CA GLN A 8 -7.36 1.18 13.28
C GLN A 8 -6.02 0.68 12.72
N SER A 9 -5.46 -0.34 13.34
CA SER A 9 -4.29 -1.05 12.83
C SER A 9 -4.42 -2.52 13.13
N GLU A 10 -4.03 -3.35 12.17
CA GLU A 10 -4.06 -4.80 12.23
C GLU A 10 -2.89 -5.37 11.44
N ASP A 11 -1.99 -6.09 12.12
CA ASP A 11 -0.78 -6.66 11.52
C ASP A 11 0.07 -5.56 10.85
N PHE A 12 0.23 -5.65 9.52
CA PHE A 12 0.95 -4.69 8.69
C PHE A 12 0.04 -3.63 8.05
N ASN A 13 -1.26 -3.64 8.36
CA ASN A 13 -2.25 -2.74 7.78
C ASN A 13 -2.65 -1.67 8.81
N SER A 14 -2.79 -0.43 8.36
CA SER A 14 -3.40 0.66 9.13
C SER A 14 -4.46 1.37 8.30
N PHE A 15 -5.49 1.87 8.99
CA PHE A 15 -6.71 2.38 8.38
C PHE A 15 -7.05 3.74 8.97
N ILE A 16 -7.37 4.68 8.09
CA ILE A 16 -8.02 5.94 8.45
C ILE A 16 -9.33 6.00 7.65
N LYS A 17 -10.46 5.97 8.33
CA LYS A 17 -11.78 6.12 7.71
C LYS A 17 -12.38 7.47 8.04
N ILE A 18 -12.82 8.20 7.01
CA ILE A 18 -13.49 9.50 7.12
C ILE A 18 -14.74 9.44 6.24
N GLY A 19 -15.92 9.24 6.85
CA GLY A 19 -17.14 8.94 6.10
C GLY A 19 -16.99 7.68 5.24
N ASN A 20 -17.12 7.82 3.92
CA ASN A 20 -16.92 6.72 2.95
C ASN A 20 -15.48 6.63 2.42
N ILE A 21 -14.61 7.58 2.74
CA ILE A 21 -13.21 7.55 2.31
C ILE A 21 -12.40 6.69 3.28
N VAL A 22 -11.55 5.84 2.74
CA VAL A 22 -10.59 5.05 3.50
C VAL A 22 -9.18 5.28 2.94
N ILE A 23 -8.25 5.53 3.85
CA ILE A 23 -6.82 5.47 3.60
C ILE A 23 -6.35 4.17 4.24
N GLU A 24 -5.93 3.21 3.42
CA GLU A 24 -5.30 1.98 3.89
C GLU A 24 -3.81 2.04 3.60
N THR A 25 -2.99 1.80 4.62
CA THR A 25 -1.54 1.72 4.48
C THR A 25 -1.07 0.33 4.86
N ILE A 26 -0.20 -0.26 4.04
CA ILE A 26 0.25 -1.65 4.14
C ILE A 26 1.77 -1.68 4.09
N ASP A 27 2.42 -2.20 5.13
CA ASP A 27 3.87 -2.41 5.12
C ASP A 27 4.22 -3.79 4.54
N VAL A 28 5.01 -3.79 3.47
CA VAL A 28 5.38 -5.00 2.71
C VAL A 28 6.90 -5.19 2.78
N PRO A 29 7.42 -5.91 3.79
CA PRO A 29 8.83 -6.31 3.84
C PRO A 29 9.14 -7.34 2.75
N GLY A 30 10.41 -7.46 2.36
CA GLY A 30 10.81 -8.51 1.41
C GLY A 30 12.15 -8.26 0.74
N ASN A 31 12.48 -9.14 -0.20
CA ASN A 31 13.67 -9.06 -1.04
C ASN A 31 13.36 -8.45 -2.42
N SER A 32 14.38 -8.32 -3.26
CA SER A 32 14.20 -7.91 -4.65
C SER A 32 13.27 -8.88 -5.39
N GLY A 33 12.36 -8.35 -6.21
CA GLY A 33 11.40 -9.14 -6.98
C GLY A 33 9.96 -8.66 -6.88
N ILE A 34 9.04 -9.52 -7.31
CA ILE A 34 7.60 -9.30 -7.20
C ILE A 34 7.16 -9.48 -5.75
N ARG A 35 6.39 -8.53 -5.25
CA ARG A 35 5.81 -8.54 -3.91
C ARG A 35 4.31 -8.26 -3.99
N ILE A 36 3.60 -8.69 -2.94
CA ILE A 36 2.15 -8.62 -2.86
C ILE A 36 1.78 -7.88 -1.57
N GLY A 37 1.04 -6.79 -1.70
CA GLY A 37 0.33 -6.14 -0.59
C GLY A 37 -1.12 -6.62 -0.56
N ASN A 38 -1.57 -7.18 0.56
CA ASN A 38 -2.95 -7.67 0.71
C ASN A 38 -3.85 -6.55 1.23
N ILE A 39 -4.87 -6.20 0.45
CA ILE A 39 -5.84 -5.14 0.74
C ILE A 39 -6.93 -5.72 1.65
N LYS A 40 -7.10 -5.15 2.84
CA LYS A 40 -8.18 -5.53 3.76
C LYS A 40 -9.45 -4.71 3.51
N THR A 41 -9.35 -3.50 2.96
CA THR A 41 -10.52 -2.65 2.70
C THR A 41 -11.34 -3.12 1.50
N ASN A 42 -12.67 -3.07 1.65
CA ASN A 42 -13.63 -3.34 0.59
C ASN A 42 -13.87 -2.13 -0.34
N PHE A 43 -12.80 -1.62 -0.97
CA PHE A 43 -12.92 -0.50 -1.90
C PHE A 43 -13.89 -0.78 -3.05
N LYS A 44 -14.80 0.15 -3.32
CA LYS A 44 -15.58 0.23 -4.57
C LYS A 44 -14.83 1.01 -5.66
N LYS A 45 -13.99 1.96 -5.25
CA LYS A 45 -13.16 2.76 -6.14
C LYS A 45 -11.85 3.14 -5.44
N ILE A 46 -10.75 3.06 -6.19
CA ILE A 46 -9.42 3.50 -5.75
C ILE A 46 -9.11 4.79 -6.53
N TYR A 47 -8.75 5.84 -5.79
CA TYR A 47 -8.36 7.14 -6.36
C TYR A 47 -6.88 7.20 -6.68
N CYS A 48 -6.05 6.70 -5.76
CA CYS A 48 -4.61 6.66 -5.94
C CYS A 48 -3.95 5.57 -5.08
N VAL A 49 -2.75 5.19 -5.52
CA VAL A 49 -1.88 4.23 -4.84
C VAL A 49 -0.46 4.79 -4.85
N PHE A 50 0.20 4.77 -3.70
CA PHE A 50 1.58 5.19 -3.53
C PHE A 50 2.42 4.04 -3.01
N LEU A 51 3.63 3.89 -3.57
CA LEU A 51 4.67 3.03 -3.03
C LEU A 51 5.77 3.92 -2.43
N THR A 52 6.04 3.76 -1.15
CA THR A 52 7.11 4.48 -0.45
C THR A 52 8.10 3.47 0.09
N GLY A 53 9.31 3.42 -0.48
CA GLY A 53 10.37 2.54 0.03
C GLY A 53 11.21 3.20 1.11
N TYR A 54 11.29 2.59 2.29
CA TYR A 54 12.20 3.04 3.35
C TYR A 54 13.59 2.41 3.16
N ILE A 55 14.47 3.13 2.47
CA ILE A 55 15.83 2.66 2.22
C ILE A 55 16.66 2.61 3.51
N THR A 56 17.50 1.57 3.64
CA THR A 56 18.49 1.52 4.71
C THR A 56 19.45 2.69 4.60
N LYS A 57 19.76 3.33 5.73
CA LYS A 57 20.73 4.44 5.81
C LYS A 57 22.06 4.02 5.18
N GLY A 58 22.46 4.68 4.09
CA GLY A 58 23.68 4.38 3.32
C GLY A 58 23.43 3.75 1.94
N GLN A 59 22.21 3.29 1.65
CA GLN A 59 21.84 2.85 0.30
C GLN A 59 21.73 4.08 -0.62
N SER A 60 22.54 4.11 -1.68
CA SER A 60 22.61 5.23 -2.64
C SER A 60 22.52 4.79 -4.10
N GLN A 61 22.45 3.48 -4.34
CA GLN A 61 22.35 2.94 -5.69
C GLN A 61 20.90 3.09 -6.19
N GLU A 62 20.68 4.05 -7.09
CA GLU A 62 19.35 4.41 -7.61
C GLU A 62 18.60 3.20 -8.18
N ASN A 63 19.30 2.28 -8.85
CA ASN A 63 18.70 1.07 -9.41
C ASN A 63 18.08 0.14 -8.34
N LEU A 64 18.53 0.19 -7.08
CA LEU A 64 17.96 -0.60 -5.97
C LEU A 64 16.76 0.11 -5.30
N MET A 65 16.52 1.37 -5.67
CA MET A 65 15.47 2.22 -5.09
C MET A 65 14.20 2.27 -5.94
N ARG A 66 14.15 1.55 -7.07
CA ARG A 66 13.00 1.54 -7.97
C ARG A 66 11.89 0.62 -7.47
N GLN A 67 10.65 1.09 -7.60
CA GLN A 67 9.44 0.28 -7.45
C GLN A 67 8.48 0.54 -8.61
N VAL A 68 7.75 -0.49 -9.04
CA VAL A 68 6.77 -0.38 -10.14
C VAL A 68 5.54 -1.21 -9.81
N ILE A 69 4.36 -0.59 -9.87
CA ILE A 69 3.07 -1.28 -9.71
C ILE A 69 2.75 -2.07 -10.97
N HIS A 70 2.32 -3.32 -10.82
CA HIS A 70 1.91 -4.19 -11.93
C HIS A 70 0.40 -4.40 -12.02
N SER A 71 -0.35 -4.11 -10.95
CA SER A 71 -1.81 -4.26 -10.94
C SER A 71 -2.53 -2.96 -11.33
N GLY A 72 -3.60 -3.08 -12.12
CA GLY A 72 -4.54 -1.98 -12.34
C GLY A 72 -5.55 -1.86 -11.19
N THR A 73 -6.14 -0.68 -10.97
CA THR A 73 -7.05 -0.45 -9.83
C THR A 73 -8.27 -1.38 -9.79
N ASN A 74 -8.85 -1.73 -10.94
CA ASN A 74 -9.95 -2.70 -11.01
C ASN A 74 -9.53 -4.11 -10.55
N GLU A 75 -8.33 -4.53 -10.94
CA GLU A 75 -7.77 -5.82 -10.52
C GLU A 75 -7.49 -5.83 -9.01
N MET A 76 -6.97 -4.73 -8.48
CA MET A 76 -6.72 -4.57 -7.04
C MET A 76 -8.01 -4.70 -6.22
N ILE A 77 -9.08 -4.06 -6.68
CA ILE A 77 -10.40 -4.11 -6.04
C ILE A 77 -10.95 -5.54 -6.04
N PHE A 78 -10.87 -6.22 -7.19
CA PHE A 78 -11.43 -7.55 -7.39
C PHE A 78 -10.65 -8.63 -6.62
N ASN A 79 -9.31 -8.62 -6.72
CA ASN A 79 -8.46 -9.66 -6.14
C ASN A 79 -8.01 -9.36 -4.71
N LYS A 80 -8.28 -8.17 -4.17
CA LYS A 80 -7.81 -7.71 -2.85
C LYS A 80 -6.29 -7.77 -2.68
N LYS A 81 -5.55 -7.52 -3.75
CA LYS A 81 -4.09 -7.53 -3.74
C LYS A 81 -3.50 -6.48 -4.66
N ILE A 82 -2.33 -5.99 -4.33
CA ILE A 82 -1.50 -5.14 -5.20
C ILE A 82 -0.19 -5.86 -5.44
N GLU A 83 0.08 -6.20 -6.70
CA GLU A 83 1.36 -6.73 -7.13
C GLU A 83 2.25 -5.61 -7.61
N PHE A 84 3.49 -5.59 -7.15
CA PHE A 84 4.50 -4.63 -7.56
C PHE A 84 5.89 -5.24 -7.55
N TYR A 85 6.77 -4.74 -8.40
CA TYR A 85 8.20 -5.05 -8.37
C TYR A 85 8.93 -4.09 -7.43
N ALA A 86 9.82 -4.61 -6.60
CA ALA A 86 10.78 -3.82 -5.83
C ALA A 86 12.20 -4.29 -6.16
N ALA A 87 13.09 -3.35 -6.52
CA ALA A 87 14.45 -3.68 -6.95
C ALA A 87 15.39 -4.05 -5.78
N GLY A 88 15.15 -3.50 -4.59
CA GLY A 88 15.95 -3.78 -3.40
C GLY A 88 15.20 -4.62 -2.36
N ASN A 89 15.75 -4.67 -1.15
CA ASN A 89 15.24 -5.41 0.01
C ASN A 89 14.62 -4.51 1.10
N GLN A 90 14.37 -3.24 0.78
CA GLN A 90 13.68 -2.30 1.68
C GLN A 90 12.25 -2.76 1.96
N THR A 91 11.70 -2.39 3.11
CA THR A 91 10.25 -2.43 3.32
C THR A 91 9.59 -1.36 2.46
N ILE A 92 8.50 -1.72 1.79
CA ILE A 92 7.69 -0.79 1.00
C ILE A 92 6.38 -0.54 1.73
N THR A 93 6.08 0.72 1.99
CA THR A 93 4.77 1.17 2.47
C THR A 93 3.89 1.48 1.27
N LEU A 94 2.83 0.69 1.13
CA LEU A 94 1.81 0.83 0.12
C LEU A 94 0.63 1.61 0.72
N THR A 95 0.35 2.80 0.22
CA THR A 95 -0.79 3.61 0.66
C THR A 95 -1.85 3.67 -0.44
N ILE A 96 -3.08 3.29 -0.10
CA ILE A 96 -4.23 3.27 -0.98
C ILE A 96 -5.24 4.27 -0.45
N VAL A 97 -5.71 5.18 -1.31
CA VAL A 97 -6.82 6.07 -0.99
C VAL A 97 -8.00 5.73 -1.90
N GLY A 98 -9.15 5.48 -1.31
CA GLY A 98 -10.34 5.08 -2.04
C GLY A 98 -11.61 5.28 -1.23
N GLU A 99 -12.73 4.81 -1.77
CA GLU A 99 -14.02 4.80 -1.10
C GLU A 99 -14.62 3.39 -1.02
N ILE A 100 -15.41 3.16 0.03
CA ILE A 100 -16.13 1.90 0.30
C ILE A 100 -17.59 1.93 -0.11
#